data_AF-A0A914K801-F1
#
_entry.id   AF-A0A914K801-F1
#
_cell.length_a   1.000
_cell.length_b   1.000
_cell.length_c   1.000
_cell.angle_alpha   90.00
_cell.angle_beta   90.00
_cell.angle_gamma   90.00
#
_symmetry.space_group_name_H-M   'P 1'
#
loop_
_entity.id
_entity.type
_entity.pdbx_description
1 polymer ?
#
loop_
_entity_poly.entity_id
_entity_poly.type
_entity_poly.pdbx_seq_one_letter_code
_entity_poly.pdbx_strand_id
1 'polypeptide(L)' 'MLTLQATGLNNYGTGCDQIYQIDLCKDPKTRTAHKMSTGLGVCTCSYFYKDGKQSLYAGTFRN' A
#
# COMPACT_ATOMS: atom_id res chain seq x y z
N MET A 1 5.88 10.71 -0.35
CA MET A 1 5.40 9.30 -0.37
C MET A 1 4.09 9.26 -1.14
N LEU A 2 3.93 8.32 -2.07
CA LEU A 2 2.66 8.04 -2.75
C LEU A 2 2.06 6.75 -2.17
N THR A 3 0.84 6.81 -1.65
CA THR A 3 0.10 5.62 -1.19
C THR A 3 -0.90 5.18 -2.26
N LEU A 4 -0.95 3.89 -2.52
CA LEU A 4 -1.76 3.27 -3.57
C LEU A 4 -2.55 2.10 -2.98
N GLN A 5 -3.79 1.92 -3.43
CA GLN A 5 -4.54 0.67 -3.23
C GLN A 5 -4.55 -0.09 -4.54
N ALA A 6 -4.07 -1.33 -4.52
CA ALA A 6 -3.99 -2.16 -5.73
C ALA A 6 -4.22 -3.65 -5.42
N THR A 7 -4.72 -4.36 -6.43
CA THR A 7 -4.91 -5.81 -6.47
C THR A 7 -4.55 -6.33 -7.85
N GLY A 8 -4.25 -7.61 -7.98
CA GLY A 8 -4.02 -8.24 -9.27
C GLY A 8 -3.26 -9.55 -9.15
N LEU A 9 -3.99 -10.65 -9.10
CA LEU A 9 -3.40 -11.98 -8.88
C LEU A 9 -2.38 -12.36 -9.96
N ASN A 10 -2.70 -12.09 -11.23
CA ASN A 10 -1.86 -12.50 -12.37
C ASN A 10 -0.60 -11.63 -12.54
N ASN A 11 -0.67 -10.36 -12.15
CA ASN A 11 0.43 -9.39 -12.37
C ASN A 11 1.26 -9.12 -11.11
N TYR A 12 0.66 -9.27 -9.93
CA TYR A 12 1.23 -8.85 -8.65
C TYR A 12 1.15 -9.94 -7.57
N GLY A 13 0.57 -11.11 -7.88
CA GLY A 13 0.45 -12.22 -6.93
C GLY A 13 -0.50 -11.93 -5.76
N THR A 14 -1.33 -10.90 -5.87
CA THR A 14 -2.24 -10.46 -4.80
C THR A 14 -3.70 -10.67 -5.18
N GLY A 15 -4.38 -11.54 -4.44
CA GLY A 15 -5.80 -11.86 -4.67
C GLY A 15 -6.79 -10.90 -4.01
N CYS A 16 -6.30 -9.99 -3.15
CA CYS A 16 -7.12 -9.05 -2.39
C CYS A 16 -6.50 -7.65 -2.45
N ASP A 17 -7.30 -6.61 -2.25
CA ASP A 17 -6.82 -5.23 -2.16
C ASP A 17 -5.74 -5.06 -1.09
N GLN A 18 -4.60 -4.49 -1.50
CA GLN A 18 -3.46 -4.20 -0.64
C GLN A 18 -3.10 -2.72 -0.70
N ILE A 19 -2.45 -2.25 0.37
CA ILE A 19 -1.92 -0.89 0.44
C ILE A 19 -0.42 -0.94 0.18
N TYR A 20 0.01 -0.10 -0.75
CA TYR A 20 1.41 0.05 -1.13
C TYR A 20 1.87 1.49 -0.97
N GLN A 21 3.15 1.67 -0.70
CA GLN A 21 3.81 2.96 -0.67
C GLN A 21 5.00 3.01 -1.63
N ILE A 22 5.10 4.10 -2.39
CA ILE A 22 6.22 4.41 -3.27
C ILE A 22 6.88 5.70 -2.80
N ASP A 23 8.20 5.64 -2.63
CA ASP A 23 9.01 6.84 -2.45
C ASP A 23 9.25 7.51 -3.81
N LEU A 24 8.63 8.66 -4.02
CA LEU A 24 8.74 9.44 -5.26
C LEU A 24 10.08 10.17 -5.40
N CYS A 25 10.86 10.27 -4.32
CA CYS A 25 12.17 10.92 -4.33
C CYS A 25 13.28 9.96 -4.83
N LYS A 26 13.00 8.65 -4.92
CA LYS A 26 13.93 7.66 -5.47
C LYS A 26 13.87 7.62 -7.00
N ASP A 27 14.99 7.22 -7.61
CA ASP A 27 15.10 7.05 -9.06
C ASP A 27 13.94 6.15 -9.58
N PRO A 28 13.16 6.61 -10.58
CA PRO A 28 12.06 5.85 -11.17
C PRO A 28 12.40 4.44 -11.66
N LYS A 29 13.66 4.16 -12.01
CA LYS A 29 14.13 2.84 -12.46
C LYS A 29 14.38 1.87 -11.30
N THR A 30 14.61 2.39 -10.10
CA THR A 30 14.91 1.59 -8.90
C THR A 30 13.78 1.61 -7.88
N ARG A 31 12.86 2.58 -7.99
CA ARG A 31 11.71 2.66 -7.09
C ARG A 31 10.81 1.44 -7.27
N THR A 32 10.48 0.81 -6.15
CA THR A 32 9.57 -0.32 -6.08
C THR A 32 8.48 -0.01 -5.08
N ALA A 33 7.26 -0.48 -5.34
CA ALA A 33 6.16 -0.35 -4.40
C ALA A 33 6.37 -1.27 -3.19
N HIS A 34 6.36 -0.70 -1.99
CA HIS A 34 6.49 -1.43 -0.74
C HIS A 34 5.09 -1.75 -0.20
N LYS A 35 4.80 -3.03 0.04
CA LYS A 35 3.53 -3.47 0.63
C LYS A 35 3.49 -3.10 2.11
N MET A 36 2.48 -2.34 2.51
CA MET A 36 2.26 -1.92 3.90
C MET A 36 1.28 -2.83 4.64
N SER A 37 0.26 -3.33 3.93
CA SER A 37 -0.72 -4.25 4.49
C SER A 37 -0.16 -5.67 4.67
N THR A 38 -0.80 -6.45 5.53
CA THR A 38 -0.39 -7.82 5.88
C THR A 38 -0.62 -8.84 4.76
N GLY A 39 -1.50 -8.55 3.79
CA GLY A 39 -1.96 -9.54 2.82
C GLY A 39 -3.11 -10.41 3.32
N LEU A 40 -3.62 -10.17 4.53
CA LEU A 40 -4.70 -10.96 5.13
C LEU A 40 -6.05 -10.29 4.92
N GLY A 41 -7.06 -11.11 4.61
CA GLY A 41 -8.46 -10.69 4.57
C GLY A 41 -8.69 -9.46 3.69
N VAL A 42 -9.23 -8.42 4.30
CA VAL A 42 -9.54 -7.14 3.66
C VAL A 42 -8.61 -6.03 4.13
N CYS A 43 -8.37 -5.08 3.23
CA CYS A 43 -7.77 -3.79 3.51
C CYS A 43 -8.69 -2.69 2.97
N THR A 44 -8.85 -1.58 3.70
CA THR A 44 -9.71 -0.46 3.27
C THR A 44 -8.88 0.73 2.78
N CYS A 45 -9.55 1.69 2.14
CA CYS A 45 -8.98 2.95 1.65
C CYS A 45 -8.10 3.64 2.70
N SER A 46 -7.07 4.34 2.22
CA SER A 46 -6.18 5.14 3.06
C SER A 46 -6.66 6.58 3.21
N TYR A 47 -6.43 7.17 4.38
CA TYR A 47 -6.64 8.59 4.67
C TYR A 47 -5.30 9.29 4.86
N PHE A 48 -5.11 10.44 4.22
CA PHE A 48 -3.91 11.26 4.36
C PHE A 48 -4.16 12.40 5.34
N TYR A 49 -3.31 12.51 6.36
CA TYR A 49 -3.35 13.65 7.27
C TYR A 49 -2.85 14.91 6.57
N LYS A 50 -3.33 16.07 7.04
CA LYS A 50 -2.98 17.38 6.49
C LYS A 50 -1.48 17.71 6.57
N ASP A 51 -0.73 17.00 7.41
CA ASP A 51 0.72 17.17 7.56
C ASP A 51 1.54 16.60 6.40
N GLY A 52 0.92 15.80 5.52
CA GLY A 52 1.56 15.15 4.38
C GLY A 52 2.59 14.07 4.76
N LYS A 53 2.69 13.71 6.04
CA LYS A 53 3.67 12.75 6.57
C LYS A 53 3.01 11.49 7.08
N GLN A 54 1.76 11.59 7.53
CA GLN A 54 1.03 10.48 8.10
C GLN A 54 -0.08 10.01 7.17
N SER A 55 -0.22 8.70 7.06
CA SER A 55 -1.36 8.05 6.40
C SER A 55 -1.94 6.99 7.32
N LEU A 56 -3.27 6.94 7.40
CA LEU A 56 -4.00 5.90 8.10
C LEU A 56 -4.56 4.90 7.09
N TYR A 57 -4.47 3.61 7.39
CA TYR A 57 -5.19 2.56 6.67
C TYR A 57 -5.70 1.53 7.69
N ALA A 58 -6.77 0.81 7.35
CA ALA A 58 -7.25 -0.32 8.15
C ALA A 58 -7.03 -1.62 7.38
N GLY A 59 -6.54 -2.64 8.08
CA GLY A 59 -6.27 -3.96 7.51
C GLY A 59 -6.50 -5.06 8.53
N THR A 60 -6.62 -6.29 8.04
CA THR A 60 -6.78 -7.46 8.91
C THR A 60 -5.42 -7.89 9.47
N PHE A 61 -5.35 -8.06 10.79
CA PHE A 61 -4.18 -8.60 11.48
C PHE A 61 -4.61 -9.85 12.25
N ARG A 62 -3.81 -10.90 12.19
CA ARG A 62 -4.02 -12.13 12.96
C ARG A 62 -2.87 -12.26 13.96
N ASN A 63 -3.22 -12.40 15.24
CA ASN A 63 -2.29 -12.74 16.32
C ASN A 63 -1.96 -14.23 16.31
#